data_AF-A0A6A6L922-F1
#
_entry.id   AF-A0A6A6L922-F1
#
_cell.length_a   1.000
_cell.length_b   1.000
_cell.length_c   1.000
_cell.angle_alpha   90.00
_cell.angle_beta   90.00
_cell.angle_gamma   90.00
#
_symmetry.space_group_name_H-M   'P 1'
#
loop_
_entity.id
_entity.type
_entity.pdbx_description
1 polymer ?
#
loop_
_entity_poly.entity_id
_entity_poly.type
_entity_poly.pdbx_seq_one_letter_code
_entity_poly.pdbx_strand_id
1 'polypeptide(L)'
;MGKFNLSHRIVLPPLARQRSYNNVPQPHAILYYSQRTTKGGLLIAEATGISDTAQGLNFTPGIWTKEQVEAWKPIVDAVHAKGGIFFCQIIHVGRASNSGFDGVEIHGAHGFLIDQFMKDQVNDRADQYGGSLENRCRFALEIVEAVANEIGADKNEKLGEKSESPDSLLPMRKAFKGTFLVAGGYGREDGNQAIAENRADLVAYGRLFLANPDLPRRFELNAPLNKYNRETFYTPDPVIGYTDYPFLED
;
A
#
# COMPACT_ATOMS: atom_id res chain seq x y z
N MET A 1 -6.55 -13.42 10.80
CA MET A 1 -7.12 -12.26 10.08
C MET A 1 -8.36 -12.75 9.33
N GLY A 2 -9.56 -12.51 9.87
CA GLY A 2 -10.77 -13.18 9.35
C GLY A 2 -10.57 -14.71 9.29
N LYS A 3 -10.83 -15.31 8.13
CA LYS A 3 -10.61 -16.75 7.86
C LYS A 3 -9.16 -17.16 7.61
N PHE A 4 -8.23 -16.20 7.54
CA PHE A 4 -6.84 -16.46 7.19
C PHE A 4 -5.97 -16.65 8.43
N ASN A 5 -5.29 -17.80 8.49
CA ASN A 5 -4.32 -18.13 9.52
C ASN A 5 -2.93 -17.68 9.08
N LEU A 6 -2.47 -16.57 9.64
CA LEU A 6 -1.15 -16.02 9.37
C LEU A 6 -0.11 -16.66 10.28
N SER A 7 1.04 -17.04 9.75
CA SER A 7 2.16 -17.62 10.52
C SER A 7 2.98 -16.55 11.25
N HIS A 8 2.93 -15.31 10.77
CA HIS A 8 3.59 -14.15 11.37
C HIS A 8 2.80 -12.85 11.10
N ARG A 9 3.21 -11.76 11.78
CA ARG A 9 2.53 -10.45 11.71
C ARG A 9 3.21 -9.43 10.80
N ILE A 10 4.21 -9.89 10.03
CA ILE A 10 4.96 -9.10 9.04
C ILE A 10 4.25 -9.15 7.69
N VAL A 11 3.94 -8.00 7.11
CA VAL A 11 3.17 -7.89 5.84
C VAL A 11 3.99 -7.18 4.77
N LEU A 12 3.98 -7.71 3.54
CA LEU A 12 4.42 -6.95 2.35
C LEU A 12 3.29 -5.99 1.95
N PRO A 13 3.45 -4.66 2.11
CA PRO A 13 2.44 -3.70 1.66
C PRO A 13 2.42 -3.60 0.14
N PRO A 14 1.38 -2.97 -0.44
CA PRO A 14 1.41 -2.64 -1.86
C PRO A 14 2.54 -1.66 -2.15
N LEU A 15 3.36 -1.97 -3.17
CA LEU A 15 4.51 -1.16 -3.57
C LEU A 15 4.54 -1.09 -5.09
N ALA A 16 4.13 0.03 -5.69
CA ALA A 16 4.25 0.24 -7.13
C ALA A 16 5.71 0.07 -7.58
N ARG A 17 5.96 -0.79 -8.58
CA ARG A 17 7.33 -1.07 -9.06
C ARG A 17 7.59 -0.63 -10.49
N GLN A 18 6.56 -0.17 -11.21
CA GLN A 18 6.64 0.33 -12.58
C GLN A 18 7.31 -0.66 -13.55
N ARG A 19 6.99 -1.96 -13.47
CA ARG A 19 7.57 -3.02 -14.34
C ARG A 19 6.51 -3.86 -15.05
N SER A 20 5.38 -3.26 -15.40
CA SER A 20 4.30 -3.88 -16.17
C SER A 20 4.12 -3.17 -17.51
N TYR A 21 4.51 -3.79 -18.61
CA TYR A 21 4.41 -3.18 -19.94
C TYR A 21 2.98 -3.26 -20.47
N ASN A 22 2.45 -2.15 -20.98
CA ASN A 22 1.04 -2.04 -21.42
C ASN A 22 0.05 -2.52 -20.35
N ASN A 23 0.38 -2.25 -19.08
CA ASN A 23 -0.37 -2.70 -17.91
C ASN A 23 -0.46 -4.23 -17.73
N VAL A 24 0.31 -5.02 -18.49
CA VAL A 24 0.41 -6.46 -18.33
C VAL A 24 1.54 -6.78 -17.35
N PRO A 25 1.27 -7.47 -16.22
CA PRO A 25 2.32 -7.99 -15.35
C PRO A 25 3.31 -8.86 -16.12
N GLN A 26 4.60 -8.70 -15.82
CA GLN A 26 5.66 -9.39 -16.56
C GLN A 26 6.18 -10.63 -15.82
N PRO A 27 6.80 -11.61 -16.51
CA PRO A 27 7.22 -12.87 -15.89
C PRO A 27 8.15 -12.73 -14.67
N HIS A 28 9.00 -11.68 -14.62
CA HIS A 28 9.87 -11.44 -13.47
C HIS A 28 9.09 -11.16 -12.17
N ALA A 29 7.82 -10.73 -12.25
CA ALA A 29 6.96 -10.54 -11.08
C ALA A 29 6.66 -11.86 -10.36
N ILE A 30 6.64 -12.99 -11.09
CA ILE A 30 6.50 -14.33 -10.50
C ILE A 30 7.63 -14.57 -9.49
N LEU A 31 8.88 -14.32 -9.91
CA LEU A 31 10.04 -14.46 -9.03
C LEU A 31 9.99 -13.45 -7.89
N TYR A 32 9.64 -12.19 -8.16
CA TYR A 32 9.58 -11.12 -7.16
C TYR A 32 8.66 -11.44 -5.97
N TYR A 33 7.42 -11.83 -6.26
CA TYR A 33 6.46 -12.17 -5.20
C TYR A 33 6.80 -13.52 -4.56
N SER A 34 7.24 -14.51 -5.36
CA SER A 34 7.68 -15.82 -4.83
C SER A 34 8.84 -15.68 -3.85
N GLN A 35 9.84 -14.85 -4.14
CA GLN A 35 10.97 -14.59 -3.24
C GLN A 35 10.54 -14.03 -1.88
N ARG A 36 9.46 -13.25 -1.86
CA ARG A 36 8.91 -12.60 -0.65
C ARG A 36 7.85 -13.41 0.07
N THR A 37 7.57 -14.61 -0.41
CA THR A 37 6.53 -15.47 0.13
C THR A 37 7.06 -16.47 1.12
N THR A 38 6.47 -16.48 2.30
CA THR A 38 6.60 -17.50 3.35
C THR A 38 5.25 -18.20 3.53
N LYS A 39 5.27 -19.44 4.03
CA LYS A 39 4.04 -20.16 4.39
C LYS A 39 3.28 -19.40 5.46
N GLY A 40 2.03 -19.02 5.19
CA GLY A 40 1.19 -18.22 6.07
C GLY A 40 1.54 -16.72 6.11
N GLY A 41 2.42 -16.23 5.23
CA GLY A 41 2.71 -14.81 5.08
C GLY A 41 1.62 -14.07 4.30
N LEU A 42 1.38 -12.80 4.62
CA LEU A 42 0.46 -11.93 3.89
C LEU A 42 1.22 -10.96 2.97
N LEU A 43 0.86 -10.98 1.70
CA LEU A 43 1.38 -10.10 0.66
C LEU A 43 0.23 -9.32 0.03
N ILE A 44 0.44 -8.02 -0.17
CA ILE A 44 -0.47 -7.17 -0.94
C ILE A 44 0.27 -6.75 -2.20
N ALA A 45 -0.28 -7.09 -3.36
CA ALA A 45 0.27 -6.75 -4.66
C ALA A 45 0.34 -5.24 -4.84
N GLU A 46 1.23 -4.80 -5.74
CA GLU A 46 1.30 -3.41 -6.15
C GLU A 46 -0.04 -2.88 -6.68
N ALA A 47 -0.22 -1.55 -6.57
CA ALA A 47 -1.43 -0.87 -7.01
C ALA A 47 -1.75 -1.23 -8.48
N THR A 48 -2.91 -1.85 -8.69
CA THR A 48 -3.34 -2.45 -9.95
C THR A 48 -4.60 -1.75 -10.44
N GLY A 49 -4.51 -1.12 -11.61
CA GLY A 49 -5.64 -0.37 -12.17
C GLY A 49 -6.77 -1.28 -12.63
N ILE A 50 -8.00 -0.77 -12.60
CA ILE A 50 -9.23 -1.48 -12.98
C ILE A 50 -9.85 -1.03 -14.31
N SER A 51 -9.22 -0.06 -14.97
CA SER A 51 -9.58 0.43 -16.29
C SER A 51 -8.39 1.20 -16.87
N ASP A 52 -8.48 1.55 -18.15
CA ASP A 52 -7.50 2.42 -18.79
C ASP A 52 -7.46 3.81 -18.12
N THR A 53 -8.61 4.31 -17.65
CA THR A 53 -8.74 5.61 -16.96
C THR A 53 -8.23 5.60 -15.52
N ALA A 54 -8.05 4.42 -14.93
CA ALA A 54 -7.63 4.25 -13.55
C ALA A 54 -6.12 4.48 -13.32
N GLN A 55 -5.34 4.58 -14.39
CA GLN A 55 -3.89 4.61 -14.36
C GLN A 55 -3.35 6.02 -14.09
N GLY A 56 -2.40 6.16 -13.16
CA GLY A 56 -1.72 7.43 -12.88
C GLY A 56 -0.20 7.37 -12.97
N LEU A 57 0.36 6.17 -13.13
CA LEU A 57 1.80 5.96 -13.29
C LEU A 57 2.01 5.11 -14.54
N ASN A 58 3.09 5.41 -15.28
CA ASN A 58 3.49 4.53 -16.37
C ASN A 58 3.95 3.18 -15.80
N PHE A 59 3.81 2.12 -16.60
CA PHE A 59 4.30 0.78 -16.29
C PHE A 59 3.70 0.10 -15.03
N THR A 60 2.53 0.53 -14.56
CA THR A 60 1.77 -0.14 -13.49
C THR A 60 0.84 -1.22 -14.05
N PRO A 61 0.60 -2.31 -13.32
CA PRO A 61 -0.27 -3.38 -13.82
C PRO A 61 -1.74 -2.97 -13.85
N GLY A 62 -2.50 -3.71 -14.64
CA GLY A 62 -3.96 -3.68 -14.73
C GLY A 62 -4.60 -5.02 -14.44
N ILE A 63 -5.93 -5.04 -14.38
CA ILE A 63 -6.73 -6.28 -14.21
C ILE A 63 -8.09 -6.24 -14.94
N TRP A 64 -8.28 -5.35 -15.92
CA TRP A 64 -9.56 -5.21 -16.64
C TRP A 64 -9.62 -5.99 -17.96
N THR A 65 -8.47 -6.36 -18.52
CA THR A 65 -8.42 -7.18 -19.73
C THR A 65 -8.19 -8.65 -19.40
N LYS A 66 -8.66 -9.54 -20.28
CA LYS A 66 -8.38 -10.98 -20.16
C LYS A 66 -6.88 -11.26 -20.12
N GLU A 67 -6.10 -10.58 -20.97
CA GLU A 67 -4.64 -10.73 -21.03
C GLU A 67 -3.98 -10.41 -19.68
N GLN A 68 -4.37 -9.30 -19.06
CA GLN A 68 -3.86 -8.90 -17.73
C GLN A 68 -4.22 -9.94 -16.66
N VAL A 69 -5.45 -10.45 -16.67
CA VAL A 69 -5.90 -11.50 -15.74
C VAL A 69 -5.09 -12.78 -15.94
N GLU A 70 -4.88 -13.23 -17.19
CA GLU A 70 -4.06 -14.40 -17.48
C GLU A 70 -2.60 -14.21 -17.02
N ALA A 71 -2.04 -13.00 -17.17
CA ALA A 71 -0.69 -12.69 -16.71
C ALA A 71 -0.55 -12.67 -15.17
N TRP A 72 -1.61 -12.35 -14.43
CA TRP A 72 -1.62 -12.43 -12.96
C TRP A 72 -1.65 -13.85 -12.41
N LYS A 73 -2.32 -14.79 -13.09
CA LYS A 73 -2.48 -16.18 -12.62
C LYS A 73 -1.16 -16.87 -12.21
N PRO A 74 -0.09 -16.89 -13.03
CA PRO A 74 1.15 -17.56 -12.63
C PRO A 74 1.84 -16.88 -11.42
N ILE A 75 1.61 -15.59 -11.21
CA ILE A 75 2.11 -14.86 -10.03
C ILE A 75 1.35 -15.35 -8.78
N VAL A 76 0.02 -15.42 -8.87
CA VAL A 76 -0.85 -15.94 -7.80
C VAL A 76 -0.48 -17.39 -7.46
N ASP A 77 -0.31 -18.24 -8.47
CA ASP A 77 0.06 -19.64 -8.29
C ASP A 77 1.42 -19.79 -7.60
N ALA A 78 2.41 -18.97 -7.96
CA ALA A 78 3.73 -19.00 -7.31
C ALA A 78 3.69 -18.61 -5.83
N VAL A 79 2.82 -17.67 -5.45
CA VAL A 79 2.61 -17.30 -4.03
C VAL A 79 1.87 -18.43 -3.30
N HIS A 80 0.81 -18.98 -3.88
CA HIS A 80 0.04 -20.07 -3.29
C HIS A 80 0.84 -21.37 -3.15
N ALA A 81 1.72 -21.68 -4.10
CA ALA A 81 2.61 -22.84 -4.04
C ALA A 81 3.54 -22.81 -2.81
N LYS A 82 3.88 -21.62 -2.31
CA LYS A 82 4.64 -21.42 -1.07
C LYS A 82 3.76 -21.28 0.18
N GLY A 83 2.45 -21.38 0.03
CA GLY A 83 1.47 -21.24 1.11
C GLY A 83 1.25 -19.80 1.57
N GLY A 84 1.59 -18.81 0.75
CA GLY A 84 1.32 -17.40 1.04
C GLY A 84 -0.14 -17.01 0.79
N ILE A 85 -0.55 -15.90 1.39
CA ILE A 85 -1.84 -15.25 1.14
C ILE A 85 -1.59 -13.98 0.36
N PHE A 86 -2.29 -13.81 -0.76
CA PHE A 86 -2.02 -12.74 -1.72
C PHE A 86 -3.27 -11.94 -2.02
N PHE A 87 -3.23 -10.64 -1.73
CA PHE A 87 -4.32 -9.70 -2.05
C PHE A 87 -3.89 -8.78 -3.18
N CYS A 88 -4.82 -8.41 -4.06
CA CYS A 88 -4.60 -7.40 -5.08
C CYS A 88 -5.06 -6.03 -4.56
N GLN A 89 -4.21 -5.00 -4.59
CA GLN A 89 -4.64 -3.63 -4.33
C GLN A 89 -5.23 -3.04 -5.61
N ILE A 90 -6.55 -2.83 -5.61
CA ILE A 90 -7.25 -2.13 -6.69
C ILE A 90 -7.05 -0.63 -6.51
N ILE A 91 -6.70 0.08 -7.60
CA ILE A 91 -6.52 1.54 -7.61
C ILE A 91 -7.31 2.17 -8.76
N HIS A 92 -7.80 3.39 -8.52
CA HIS A 92 -8.19 4.34 -9.56
C HIS A 92 -7.68 5.73 -9.16
N VAL A 93 -6.63 6.23 -9.81
CA VAL A 93 -5.90 7.42 -9.31
C VAL A 93 -6.71 8.72 -9.30
N GLY A 94 -7.91 8.71 -9.87
CA GLY A 94 -8.77 9.89 -9.93
C GLY A 94 -8.03 11.01 -10.65
N ARG A 95 -8.29 12.27 -10.29
CA ARG A 95 -7.72 13.50 -10.90
C ARG A 95 -6.19 13.58 -11.04
N ALA A 96 -5.45 12.61 -10.50
CA ALA A 96 -4.02 12.44 -10.74
C ALA A 96 -3.72 11.67 -12.06
N SER A 97 -4.72 11.14 -12.77
CA SER A 97 -4.56 10.60 -14.13
C SER A 97 -4.52 11.73 -15.16
N ASN A 98 -3.64 11.59 -16.16
CA ASN A 98 -3.66 12.41 -17.36
C ASN A 98 -4.62 11.81 -18.40
N SER A 99 -5.93 11.75 -18.14
CA SER A 99 -7.04 11.68 -19.13
C SER A 99 -8.38 11.36 -18.45
N GLY A 100 -9.48 11.88 -19.02
CA GLY A 100 -10.82 12.07 -18.43
C GLY A 100 -11.51 10.85 -17.79
N PHE A 101 -12.32 11.15 -16.75
CA PHE A 101 -13.00 10.28 -15.77
C PHE A 101 -14.28 9.60 -16.31
N ASP A 102 -14.74 8.47 -15.74
CA ASP A 102 -15.60 8.40 -14.53
C ASP A 102 -15.24 7.25 -13.52
N GLY A 103 -14.71 7.57 -12.33
CA GLY A 103 -14.45 6.61 -11.21
C GLY A 103 -13.27 7.01 -10.30
N VAL A 104 -13.26 6.70 -8.99
CA VAL A 104 -12.40 7.39 -7.98
C VAL A 104 -11.88 6.50 -6.84
N GLU A 105 -10.57 6.57 -6.53
CA GLU A 105 -10.00 6.37 -5.19
C GLU A 105 -9.91 7.74 -4.48
N ILE A 106 -10.41 7.88 -3.24
CA ILE A 106 -10.28 9.14 -2.49
C ILE A 106 -8.88 9.23 -1.88
N HIS A 107 -8.01 9.98 -2.53
CA HIS A 107 -6.68 10.28 -2.00
C HIS A 107 -6.64 11.62 -1.26
N GLY A 108 -6.74 11.57 0.08
CA GLY A 108 -7.02 12.73 0.93
C GLY A 108 -5.85 13.61 1.38
N ALA A 109 -4.64 13.52 0.80
CA ALA A 109 -3.45 14.08 1.48
C ALA A 109 -2.37 14.75 0.59
N HIS A 110 -1.17 15.11 1.13
CA HIS A 110 -0.02 15.84 0.48
C HIS A 110 -0.50 16.95 -0.46
N GLY A 111 -1.33 17.83 0.04
CA GLY A 111 -1.72 19.07 -0.62
C GLY A 111 -2.73 18.89 -1.75
N PHE A 112 -3.42 17.76 -1.83
CA PHE A 112 -4.51 17.56 -2.78
C PHE A 112 -5.84 18.09 -2.22
N LEU A 113 -6.91 18.09 -3.03
CA LEU A 113 -8.09 18.93 -2.84
C LEU A 113 -8.72 18.81 -1.45
N ILE A 114 -8.83 17.59 -0.95
CA ILE A 114 -9.36 17.33 0.39
C ILE A 114 -8.43 17.92 1.46
N ASP A 115 -7.13 17.74 1.32
CA ASP A 115 -6.12 18.36 2.19
C ASP A 115 -6.13 19.91 2.11
N GLN A 116 -6.49 20.49 0.96
CA GLN A 116 -6.62 21.95 0.79
C GLN A 116 -7.84 22.51 1.52
N PHE A 117 -8.98 21.84 1.45
CA PHE A 117 -10.17 22.24 2.21
C PHE A 117 -9.95 22.11 3.72
N MET A 118 -9.22 21.08 4.16
CA MET A 118 -8.98 20.81 5.57
C MET A 118 -7.98 21.77 6.23
N LYS A 119 -7.17 22.54 5.50
CA LYS A 119 -6.15 23.44 6.06
C LYS A 119 -6.63 24.88 6.16
N ASP A 120 -6.57 25.49 7.33
CA ASP A 120 -7.03 26.86 7.63
C ASP A 120 -6.16 27.92 6.97
N GLN A 121 -4.87 27.62 6.84
CA GLN A 121 -3.92 28.47 6.14
C GLN A 121 -4.16 28.51 4.62
N VAL A 122 -5.01 27.62 4.08
CA VAL A 122 -5.26 27.48 2.65
C VAL A 122 -6.73 27.77 2.30
N ASN A 123 -7.67 27.41 3.18
CA ASN A 123 -9.11 27.59 2.98
C ASN A 123 -9.60 28.85 3.71
N ASP A 124 -9.63 29.97 2.99
CA ASP A 124 -10.07 31.30 3.43
C ASP A 124 -11.56 31.57 3.18
N ARG A 125 -12.34 30.53 2.86
CA ARG A 125 -13.76 30.69 2.53
C ARG A 125 -14.57 31.12 3.74
N ALA A 126 -15.56 31.98 3.50
CA ALA A 126 -16.52 32.44 4.52
C ALA A 126 -17.87 31.73 4.44
N ASP A 127 -18.00 30.73 3.56
CA ASP A 127 -19.21 29.93 3.41
C ASP A 127 -19.19 28.68 4.31
N GLN A 128 -20.16 27.79 4.13
CA GLN A 128 -20.31 26.57 4.94
C GLN A 128 -19.16 25.57 4.81
N TYR A 129 -18.19 25.81 3.92
CA TYR A 129 -17.03 24.96 3.67
C TYR A 129 -15.69 25.57 4.13
N GLY A 130 -15.70 26.73 4.79
CA GLY A 130 -14.50 27.37 5.36
C GLY A 130 -14.71 27.96 6.75
N GLY A 131 -13.65 28.56 7.29
CA GLY A 131 -13.62 29.07 8.66
C GLY A 131 -13.37 27.96 9.71
N SER A 132 -14.43 27.49 10.35
CA SER A 132 -14.32 26.49 11.42
C SER A 132 -13.75 25.15 10.92
N LEU A 133 -13.12 24.38 11.80
CA LEU A 133 -12.63 23.04 11.46
C LEU A 133 -13.74 22.13 10.91
N GLU A 134 -14.94 22.21 11.49
CA GLU A 134 -16.11 21.45 11.04
C GLU A 134 -16.47 21.77 9.58
N ASN A 135 -16.51 23.07 9.23
CA ASN A 135 -16.79 23.50 7.87
C ASN A 135 -15.69 23.08 6.88
N ARG A 136 -14.43 23.18 7.30
CA ARG A 136 -13.26 22.75 6.50
C ARG A 136 -13.24 21.25 6.22
N CYS A 137 -13.68 20.44 7.19
CA CYS A 137 -13.81 18.99 7.02
C CYS A 137 -15.11 18.58 6.32
N ARG A 138 -16.11 19.48 6.23
CA ARG A 138 -17.44 19.20 5.65
C ARG A 138 -17.34 18.65 4.23
N PHE A 139 -16.50 19.24 3.38
CA PHE A 139 -16.29 18.77 2.01
C PHE A 139 -15.67 17.37 1.95
N ALA A 140 -14.70 17.07 2.82
CA ALA A 140 -14.08 15.75 2.89
C ALA A 140 -15.09 14.70 3.37
N LEU A 141 -15.91 15.04 4.36
CA LEU A 141 -16.94 14.17 4.91
C LEU A 141 -18.09 13.94 3.93
N GLU A 142 -18.55 14.96 3.22
CA GLU A 142 -19.58 14.83 2.17
C GLU A 142 -19.08 13.94 1.02
N ILE A 143 -17.81 14.06 0.62
CA ILE A 143 -17.21 13.16 -0.36
C ILE A 143 -17.14 11.73 0.19
N VAL A 144 -16.63 11.56 1.42
CA VAL A 144 -16.54 10.24 2.06
C VAL A 144 -17.93 9.65 2.27
N GLU A 145 -18.96 10.44 2.56
CA GLU A 145 -20.34 10.01 2.79
C GLU A 145 -21.07 9.71 1.48
N ALA A 146 -20.91 10.53 0.45
CA ALA A 146 -21.45 10.24 -0.89
C ALA A 146 -20.82 8.96 -1.47
N VAL A 147 -19.51 8.82 -1.31
CA VAL A 147 -18.78 7.60 -1.66
C VAL A 147 -19.19 6.47 -0.72
N ALA A 148 -19.29 6.64 0.59
CA ALA A 148 -19.73 5.60 1.51
C ALA A 148 -21.17 5.12 1.29
N ASN A 149 -22.06 6.02 0.90
CA ASN A 149 -23.45 5.71 0.58
C ASN A 149 -23.55 4.95 -0.75
N GLU A 150 -22.64 5.23 -1.69
CA GLU A 150 -22.62 4.56 -2.99
C GLU A 150 -21.76 3.27 -3.01
N ILE A 151 -20.73 3.16 -2.18
CA ILE A 151 -19.74 2.06 -2.19
C ILE A 151 -19.35 1.49 -0.82
N GLY A 152 -19.83 2.03 0.32
CA GLY A 152 -19.50 1.55 1.67
C GLY A 152 -18.07 1.95 2.11
N ALA A 153 -17.96 2.86 3.08
CA ALA A 153 -16.79 3.72 3.35
C ALA A 153 -15.42 3.06 3.68
N ASP A 154 -14.32 3.63 3.17
CA ASP A 154 -13.01 3.77 3.87
C ASP A 154 -12.03 4.85 3.24
N LYS A 155 -11.43 5.72 4.10
CA LYS A 155 -10.05 6.36 4.22
C LYS A 155 -9.25 7.14 3.12
N ASN A 156 -8.29 8.04 3.52
CA ASN A 156 -6.78 7.94 3.36
C ASN A 156 -5.87 9.22 3.53
N GLU A 157 -4.60 9.05 3.98
CA GLU A 157 -3.47 10.06 4.08
C GLU A 157 -2.06 9.52 3.62
N LYS A 158 -0.96 10.33 3.52
CA LYS A 158 0.17 10.20 2.53
C LYS A 158 1.66 10.04 3.04
N LEU A 159 2.64 9.65 2.18
CA LEU A 159 4.03 9.14 2.43
C LEU A 159 5.28 10.06 2.18
N GLY A 160 6.25 10.16 3.12
CA GLY A 160 7.64 10.57 2.83
C GLY A 160 8.42 11.15 4.02
N GLU A 161 9.54 10.51 4.40
CA GLU A 161 10.35 10.68 5.63
C GLU A 161 9.66 10.24 6.94
N LYS A 162 10.44 9.69 7.89
CA LYS A 162 9.93 9.34 9.23
C LYS A 162 9.87 10.66 10.00
N SER A 163 8.81 11.43 9.79
CA SER A 163 8.51 12.58 10.63
C SER A 163 7.89 12.08 11.94
N GLU A 164 8.31 12.68 13.06
CA GLU A 164 7.57 12.50 14.30
C GLU A 164 6.23 13.22 14.13
N SER A 165 5.15 12.46 14.17
CA SER A 165 3.82 13.01 14.29
C SER A 165 3.47 13.07 15.79
N PRO A 166 2.97 14.21 16.30
CA PRO A 166 2.41 14.26 17.65
C PRO A 166 1.14 13.39 17.77
N ASP A 167 0.53 13.06 16.63
CA ASP A 167 -0.73 12.35 16.55
C ASP A 167 -0.54 10.83 16.52
N SER A 168 -1.29 10.15 17.37
CA SER A 168 -1.26 8.69 17.51
C SER A 168 -2.41 8.03 16.75
N LEU A 169 -2.17 6.85 16.16
CA LEU A 169 -3.23 5.99 15.62
C LEU A 169 -4.07 5.28 16.71
N LEU A 170 -3.72 5.45 17.99
CA LEU A 170 -4.42 4.83 19.12
C LEU A 170 -5.93 5.11 19.18
N PRO A 171 -6.44 6.33 18.91
CA PRO A 171 -7.88 6.57 18.87
C PRO A 171 -8.58 5.70 17.80
N MET A 172 -7.97 5.57 16.62
CA MET A 172 -8.49 4.74 15.55
C MET A 172 -8.46 3.25 15.93
N ARG A 173 -7.36 2.77 16.52
CA ARG A 173 -7.26 1.41 17.07
C ARG A 173 -8.33 1.12 18.13
N LYS A 174 -8.68 2.10 18.98
CA LYS A 174 -9.74 1.96 19.98
C LYS A 174 -11.13 1.91 19.33
N ALA A 175 -11.37 2.69 18.29
CA ALA A 175 -12.64 2.70 17.56
C ALA A 175 -12.83 1.41 16.73
N PHE A 176 -11.81 0.95 16.03
CA PHE A 176 -11.88 -0.21 15.15
C PHE A 176 -11.57 -1.53 15.86
N LYS A 177 -12.54 -2.45 15.86
CA LYS A 177 -12.43 -3.75 16.55
C LYS A 177 -11.91 -4.90 15.69
N GLY A 178 -11.79 -4.70 14.38
CA GLY A 178 -11.22 -5.68 13.46
C GLY A 178 -9.70 -5.77 13.52
N THR A 179 -9.13 -6.53 12.58
CA THR A 179 -7.67 -6.62 12.38
C THR A 179 -7.12 -5.26 11.95
N PHE A 180 -6.24 -4.67 12.76
CA PHE A 180 -5.65 -3.36 12.49
C PHE A 180 -4.22 -3.51 11.96
N LEU A 181 -4.01 -3.16 10.69
CA LEU A 181 -2.70 -3.16 10.04
C LEU A 181 -2.13 -1.74 10.03
N VAL A 182 -0.89 -1.60 10.49
CA VAL A 182 -0.16 -0.32 10.44
C VAL A 182 1.02 -0.40 9.47
N ALA A 183 1.37 0.74 8.89
CA ALA A 183 2.52 0.89 8.01
C ALA A 183 3.15 2.27 8.24
N GLY A 184 4.41 2.43 7.84
CA GLY A 184 5.10 3.73 7.90
C GLY A 184 6.33 3.72 8.80
N GLY A 185 7.51 3.47 8.23
CA GLY A 185 8.79 3.69 8.92
C GLY A 185 9.15 2.73 10.05
N TYR A 186 8.41 1.64 10.22
CA TYR A 186 8.71 0.59 11.20
C TYR A 186 10.00 -0.16 10.86
N GLY A 187 10.81 -0.40 11.88
CA GLY A 187 11.83 -1.43 11.98
C GLY A 187 11.33 -2.61 12.84
N ARG A 188 12.26 -3.50 13.21
CA ARG A 188 11.93 -4.72 13.96
C ARG A 188 11.42 -4.39 15.37
N GLU A 189 12.12 -3.52 16.09
CA GLU A 189 11.87 -3.24 17.50
C GLU A 189 10.56 -2.47 17.71
N ASP A 190 10.36 -1.36 17.00
CA ASP A 190 9.13 -0.56 17.09
C ASP A 190 7.91 -1.30 16.50
N GLY A 191 8.13 -2.18 15.53
CA GLY A 191 7.13 -3.11 15.02
C GLY A 191 6.68 -4.13 16.06
N ASN A 192 7.63 -4.78 16.75
CA ASN A 192 7.34 -5.71 17.85
C ASN A 192 6.62 -4.99 19.00
N GLN A 193 7.06 -3.77 19.34
CA GLN A 193 6.43 -2.96 20.37
C GLN A 193 4.98 -2.61 20.00
N ALA A 194 4.69 -2.29 18.74
CA ALA A 194 3.33 -2.00 18.29
C ALA A 194 2.38 -3.19 18.47
N ILE A 195 2.87 -4.41 18.27
CA ILE A 195 2.10 -5.63 18.54
C ILE A 195 1.94 -5.86 20.04
N ALA A 196 3.02 -5.77 20.81
CA ALA A 196 3.02 -6.05 22.25
C ALA A 196 2.12 -5.09 23.04
N GLU A 197 2.08 -3.83 22.63
CA GLU A 197 1.23 -2.78 23.23
C GLU A 197 -0.19 -2.75 22.66
N ASN A 198 -0.56 -3.74 21.83
CA ASN A 198 -1.87 -3.84 21.19
C ASN A 198 -2.25 -2.59 20.36
N ARG A 199 -1.24 -1.91 19.79
CA ARG A 199 -1.43 -0.78 18.86
C ARG A 199 -1.79 -1.25 17.46
N ALA A 200 -1.35 -2.45 17.09
CA ALA A 200 -1.64 -3.08 15.81
C ALA A 200 -1.72 -4.61 15.93
N ASP A 201 -2.42 -5.24 15.00
CA ASP A 201 -2.41 -6.70 14.84
C ASP A 201 -1.35 -7.16 13.83
N LEU A 202 -1.06 -6.31 12.84
CA LEU A 202 -0.13 -6.55 11.73
C LEU A 202 0.69 -5.29 11.45
N VAL A 203 1.93 -5.47 11.02
CA VAL A 203 2.82 -4.37 10.62
C VAL A 203 3.33 -4.62 9.20
N ALA A 204 3.18 -3.62 8.34
CA ALA A 204 3.64 -3.69 6.96
C ALA A 204 4.95 -2.92 6.73
N TYR A 205 5.88 -3.55 6.01
CA TYR A 205 7.26 -3.09 5.88
C TYR A 205 7.63 -2.85 4.42
N GLY A 206 7.41 -1.63 3.89
CA GLY A 206 7.62 -1.34 2.48
C GLY A 206 9.09 -1.45 2.02
N ARG A 207 9.89 -0.42 2.33
CA ARG A 207 11.29 -0.31 1.88
C ARG A 207 12.16 -1.50 2.29
N LEU A 208 11.90 -2.10 3.45
CA LEU A 208 12.67 -3.24 3.92
C LEU A 208 12.41 -4.47 3.06
N PHE A 209 11.15 -4.78 2.72
CA PHE A 209 10.84 -5.89 1.83
C PHE A 209 11.33 -5.69 0.39
N LEU A 210 11.51 -4.45 -0.07
CA LEU A 210 12.10 -4.21 -1.39
C LEU A 210 13.48 -4.85 -1.49
N ALA A 211 14.31 -4.71 -0.47
CA ALA A 211 15.68 -5.21 -0.45
C ALA A 211 15.90 -6.54 0.28
N ASN A 212 14.94 -7.01 1.06
CA ASN A 212 15.08 -8.20 1.89
C ASN A 212 13.94 -9.16 1.55
N PRO A 213 14.13 -10.07 0.57
CA PRO A 213 13.08 -11.02 0.18
C PRO A 213 12.67 -11.93 1.35
N ASP A 214 13.60 -12.20 2.25
CA ASP A 214 13.50 -13.05 3.44
C ASP A 214 13.35 -12.24 4.74
N LEU A 215 12.76 -11.03 4.68
CA LEU A 215 12.62 -10.13 5.83
C LEU A 215 12.08 -10.82 7.10
N PRO A 216 11.06 -11.70 7.07
CA PRO A 216 10.62 -12.41 8.27
C PRO A 216 11.73 -13.23 8.95
N ARG A 217 12.55 -13.94 8.18
CA ARG A 217 13.67 -14.74 8.69
C ARG A 217 14.75 -13.85 9.31
N ARG A 218 15.08 -12.73 8.65
CA ARG A 218 16.04 -11.77 9.19
C ARG A 218 15.57 -11.16 10.50
N PHE A 219 14.28 -10.84 10.62
CA PHE A 219 13.71 -10.32 11.87
C PHE A 219 13.68 -11.38 12.98
N GLU A 220 13.36 -12.62 12.65
CA GLU A 220 13.39 -13.74 13.60
C GLU A 220 14.80 -13.91 14.19
N LEU A 221 15.83 -13.91 13.34
CA LEU A 221 17.22 -14.10 13.74
C LEU A 221 17.92 -12.84 14.24
N ASN A 222 17.27 -11.68 14.14
CA ASN A 222 17.91 -10.38 14.31
C ASN A 222 19.17 -10.22 13.42
N ALA A 223 19.08 -10.71 12.18
CA ALA A 223 20.17 -10.71 11.21
C ALA A 223 20.32 -9.34 10.50
N PRO A 224 21.51 -9.04 9.94
CA PRO A 224 21.71 -7.83 9.13
C PRO A 224 20.72 -7.72 7.96
N LEU A 225 20.29 -6.50 7.67
CA LEU A 225 19.40 -6.20 6.55
C LEU A 225 20.18 -5.68 5.34
N ASN A 226 19.81 -6.13 4.15
CA ASN A 226 20.27 -5.56 2.90
C ASN A 226 19.85 -4.09 2.81
N LYS A 227 20.74 -3.25 2.28
CA LYS A 227 20.42 -1.85 1.97
C LYS A 227 19.63 -1.77 0.67
N TYR A 228 18.51 -1.05 0.70
CA TYR A 228 17.73 -0.77 -0.50
C TYR A 228 18.38 0.31 -1.36
N ASN A 229 18.21 0.21 -2.68
CA ASN A 229 18.59 1.25 -3.63
C ASN A 229 17.32 2.00 -4.06
N ARG A 230 17.23 3.30 -3.73
CA ARG A 230 16.05 4.12 -4.07
C ARG A 230 15.95 4.40 -5.58
N GLU A 231 17.08 4.43 -6.27
CA GLU A 231 17.15 4.73 -7.71
C GLU A 231 16.44 3.68 -8.55
N THR A 232 16.31 2.45 -8.03
CA THR A 232 15.70 1.31 -8.74
C THR A 232 14.28 0.98 -8.28
N PHE A 233 13.68 1.81 -7.41
CA PHE A 233 12.32 1.58 -6.92
C PHE A 233 11.30 1.57 -8.06
N TYR A 234 11.45 2.52 -8.99
CA TYR A 234 10.49 2.87 -10.03
C TYR A 234 11.12 2.85 -11.43
N THR A 235 11.96 1.85 -11.70
CA THR A 235 12.62 1.67 -13.00
C THR A 235 12.01 0.49 -13.77
N PRO A 236 11.49 0.70 -14.99
CA PRO A 236 10.90 -0.38 -15.80
C PRO A 236 11.96 -1.36 -16.29
N ASP A 237 13.06 -0.85 -16.85
CA ASP A 237 14.17 -1.61 -17.40
C ASP A 237 15.48 -0.83 -17.17
N PRO A 238 16.64 -1.50 -17.00
CA PRO A 238 16.82 -2.94 -16.76
C PRO A 238 16.18 -3.41 -15.44
N VAL A 239 15.87 -4.70 -15.34
CA VAL A 239 15.29 -5.33 -14.13
C VAL A 239 16.35 -5.52 -13.04
N ILE A 240 16.75 -4.42 -12.41
CA ILE A 240 17.74 -4.35 -11.31
C ILE A 240 17.06 -3.79 -10.06
N GLY A 241 17.53 -4.15 -8.86
CA GLY A 241 16.90 -3.77 -7.59
C GLY A 241 15.47 -4.28 -7.43
N TYR A 242 15.21 -5.48 -7.95
CA TYR A 242 13.88 -6.10 -8.00
C TYR A 242 13.93 -7.54 -7.47
N THR A 243 14.61 -8.43 -8.20
CA THR A 243 14.75 -9.86 -7.91
C THR A 243 16.19 -10.30 -7.59
N ASP A 244 17.11 -9.36 -7.62
CA ASP A 244 18.57 -9.52 -7.48
C ASP A 244 19.08 -9.25 -6.06
N TYR A 245 18.19 -8.92 -5.12
CA TYR A 245 18.55 -8.80 -3.72
C TYR A 245 18.85 -10.19 -3.10
N PRO A 246 19.99 -10.36 -2.41
CA PRO A 246 20.38 -11.66 -1.88
C PRO A 246 19.52 -12.08 -0.69
N PHE A 247 19.33 -13.39 -0.54
CA PHE A 247 18.82 -14.01 0.67
C PHE A 247 19.91 -14.02 1.76
N LEU A 248 19.52 -14.22 3.02
CA LEU A 248 20.48 -14.51 4.09
C LEU A 248 21.13 -15.87 3.79
N GLU A 249 22.45 -15.95 3.90
CA GLU A 249 23.18 -17.21 3.80
C GLU A 249 22.87 -18.10 5.01
N ASP A 250 22.77 -19.42 4.79
CA ASP A 250 22.48 -20.42 5.83
C ASP A 250 23.62 -20.59 6.84
#